data_AF-A0A8H5VUL1-F1
#
_entry.id   AF-A0A8H5VUL1-F1
#
_cell.length_a   1.000
_cell.length_b   1.000
_cell.length_c   1.000
_cell.angle_alpha   90.00
_cell.angle_beta   90.00
_cell.angle_gamma   90.00
#
_symmetry.space_group_name_H-M   'P 1'
#
loop_
_entity.id
_entity.type
_entity.pdbx_description
1 polymer ?
#
loop_
_entity_poly.entity_id
_entity_poly.type
_entity_poly.pdbx_seq_one_letter_code
_entity_poly.pdbx_strand_id
1 'polypeptide(L)'
;MDKSLALDPEANAASLSDITSDRLPPTAEEKQKLREIAGHITWVSYLLCIVELAERASFYGCKTVLNNFLQFSLPNGGNGAGAVAKDNPNGHAGALNRGLRFASAMVLLFNFLAYVIPIFGAWLSDTKTGRSRAIMYGVIIGGVAHVIMVGGAAPAVLKAGNGLAPFMISFFLLAIGAGIFKPNLVPLLIGQYTDQGEFVKTLKSGERVIVDPDDYPEDHVDLPHVP
;
A
#
# COMPACT_ATOMS: atom_id res chain seq x y z
N MET A 1 47.76 -37.23 0.72
CA MET A 1 47.36 -36.95 2.12
C MET A 1 45.84 -36.96 2.12
N ASP A 2 45.32 -38.09 2.57
CA ASP A 2 43.93 -38.48 2.57
C ASP A 2 43.22 -37.79 3.75
N LYS A 3 42.10 -37.12 3.47
CA LYS A 3 41.12 -36.71 4.47
C LYS A 3 39.75 -36.80 3.82
N SER A 4 39.22 -38.01 3.84
CA SER A 4 37.79 -38.29 3.81
C SER A 4 37.06 -37.37 4.80
N LEU A 5 36.39 -36.32 4.27
CA LEU A 5 35.22 -35.77 4.94
C LEU A 5 34.12 -36.82 4.78
N ALA A 6 33.99 -37.69 5.78
CA ALA A 6 32.72 -38.35 6.01
C ALA A 6 31.69 -37.23 6.21
N LEU A 7 30.78 -37.08 5.25
CA LEU A 7 29.56 -36.31 5.40
C LEU A 7 28.56 -37.25 6.03
N ASP A 8 28.39 -37.16 7.34
CA ASP A 8 27.49 -38.01 8.14
C ASP A 8 26.04 -37.79 7.64
N PRO A 9 25.45 -38.75 6.91
CA PRO A 9 24.10 -38.58 6.36
C PRO A 9 23.05 -38.54 7.48
N GLU A 10 23.34 -39.16 8.62
CA GLU A 10 22.49 -39.22 9.80
C GLU A 10 22.41 -37.89 10.56
N ALA A 11 23.47 -37.07 10.58
CA ALA A 11 23.45 -35.74 11.20
C ALA A 11 22.61 -34.74 10.38
N ASN A 12 22.61 -34.89 9.06
CA ASN A 12 21.74 -34.11 8.17
C ASN A 12 20.30 -34.64 8.16
N ALA A 13 20.10 -35.96 8.29
CA ALA A 13 18.77 -36.55 8.41
C ALA A 13 18.10 -36.20 9.75
N ALA A 14 18.86 -36.17 10.85
CA ALA A 14 18.37 -35.78 12.17
C ALA A 14 17.99 -34.29 12.24
N SER A 15 18.81 -33.41 11.62
CA SER A 15 18.50 -31.97 11.55
C SER A 15 17.32 -31.68 10.61
N LEU A 16 17.18 -32.42 9.51
CA LEU A 16 16.01 -32.33 8.64
C LEU A 16 14.75 -32.87 9.32
N SER A 17 14.84 -33.98 10.09
CA SER A 17 13.70 -34.54 10.81
C SER A 17 13.19 -33.63 11.93
N ASP A 18 14.10 -32.98 12.67
CA ASP A 18 13.75 -32.05 13.75
C ASP A 18 13.09 -30.77 13.19
N ILE A 19 13.57 -30.27 12.05
CA ILE A 19 12.99 -29.10 11.37
C ILE A 19 11.62 -29.44 10.74
N THR A 20 11.40 -30.69 10.32
CA THR A 20 10.11 -31.11 9.73
C THR A 20 9.01 -31.42 10.75
N SER A 21 9.35 -31.74 12.00
CA SER A 21 8.34 -32.04 13.04
C SER A 21 7.70 -30.78 13.63
N ASP A 22 8.36 -29.62 13.52
CA ASP A 22 8.03 -28.38 14.22
C ASP A 22 7.03 -27.47 13.47
N ARG A 23 6.36 -28.00 12.43
CA ARG A 23 5.34 -27.29 11.63
C ARG A 23 4.21 -28.18 11.13
N LEU A 24 3.93 -29.28 11.82
CA LEU A 24 2.80 -30.13 11.47
C LEU A 24 1.48 -29.47 11.91
N PRO A 25 0.39 -29.67 11.14
CA PRO A 25 -0.93 -29.25 11.57
C PRO A 25 -1.30 -29.96 12.89
N PRO A 26 -1.87 -29.25 13.87
CA PRO A 26 -2.16 -29.82 15.19
C PRO A 26 -3.19 -30.94 15.12
N THR A 27 -2.94 -32.02 15.86
CA THR A 27 -3.92 -33.10 16.04
C THR A 27 -5.06 -32.65 16.97
N ALA A 28 -6.22 -33.33 16.90
CA ALA A 28 -7.39 -32.99 17.73
C ALA A 28 -7.11 -33.04 19.25
N GLU A 29 -6.20 -33.91 19.68
CA GLU A 29 -5.75 -34.00 21.08
C GLU A 29 -4.81 -32.86 21.47
N GLU A 30 -4.00 -32.38 20.53
CA GLU A 30 -3.08 -31.26 20.74
C GLU A 30 -3.81 -29.93 20.80
N LYS A 31 -4.85 -29.74 19.97
CA LYS A 31 -5.75 -28.57 20.04
C LYS A 31 -6.40 -28.37 21.40
N GLN A 32 -6.62 -29.44 22.17
CA GLN A 32 -7.23 -29.35 23.50
C GLN A 32 -6.21 -29.13 24.63
N LYS A 33 -4.93 -29.41 24.39
CA LYS A 33 -3.90 -29.45 25.44
C LYS A 33 -2.84 -28.37 25.31
N LEU A 34 -2.54 -27.95 24.09
CA LEU A 34 -1.50 -26.98 23.81
C LEU A 34 -2.07 -25.58 23.82
N ARG A 35 -1.28 -24.63 24.34
CA ARG A 35 -1.61 -23.21 24.32
C ARG A 35 -1.49 -22.68 22.89
N GLU A 36 -2.49 -21.94 22.46
CA GLU A 36 -2.48 -21.20 21.19
C GLU A 36 -1.74 -19.87 21.36
N ILE A 37 -0.94 -19.51 20.36
CA ILE A 37 -0.24 -18.24 20.28
C ILE A 37 -0.43 -17.63 18.89
N ALA A 38 -0.66 -16.32 18.85
CA ALA A 38 -0.78 -15.57 17.61
C ALA A 38 0.49 -15.65 16.74
N GLY A 39 0.28 -15.76 15.43
CA GLY A 39 1.33 -15.72 14.43
C GLY A 39 2.12 -14.39 14.41
N HIS A 40 3.37 -14.46 13.92
CA HIS A 40 4.23 -13.27 13.83
C HIS A 40 4.06 -12.55 12.48
N ILE A 41 3.66 -11.27 12.52
CA ILE A 41 3.60 -10.42 11.34
C ILE A 41 5.00 -9.87 11.00
N THR A 42 5.46 -10.09 9.77
CA THR A 42 6.76 -9.59 9.29
C THR A 42 6.79 -8.06 9.28
N TRP A 43 7.93 -7.46 9.68
CA TRP A 43 8.14 -6.00 9.64
C TRP A 43 7.84 -5.37 8.26
N VAL A 44 8.14 -6.12 7.18
CA VAL A 44 7.83 -5.72 5.81
C VAL A 44 6.34 -5.46 5.61
N SER A 45 5.44 -6.24 6.23
CA SER A 45 4.00 -6.05 6.15
C SER A 45 3.58 -4.71 6.75
N TYR A 46 4.13 -4.33 7.92
CA TYR A 46 3.88 -3.02 8.52
C TYR A 46 4.35 -1.87 7.62
N LEU A 47 5.52 -2.00 6.99
CA LEU A 47 6.01 -0.99 6.03
C LEU A 47 5.09 -0.87 4.82
N LEU A 48 4.61 -1.99 4.26
CA LEU A 48 3.65 -1.98 3.15
C LEU A 48 2.33 -1.28 3.54
N CYS A 49 1.85 -1.47 4.77
CA CYS A 49 0.68 -0.76 5.28
C CYS A 49 0.91 0.76 5.37
N ILE A 50 2.08 1.20 5.83
CA ILE A 50 2.43 2.63 5.88
C ILE A 50 2.50 3.22 4.46
N VAL A 51 3.06 2.48 3.51
CA VAL A 51 3.13 2.90 2.11
C VAL A 51 1.73 3.00 1.48
N GLU A 52 0.83 2.05 1.75
CA GLU A 52 -0.59 2.15 1.32
C GLU A 52 -1.27 3.37 1.92
N LEU A 53 -1.08 3.62 3.22
CA LEU A 53 -1.65 4.78 3.90
C LEU A 53 -1.16 6.08 3.23
N ALA A 54 0.14 6.18 2.95
CA ALA A 54 0.72 7.35 2.29
C ALA A 54 0.17 7.53 0.86
N GLU A 55 0.04 6.43 0.09
CA GLU A 55 -0.58 6.49 -1.23
C GLU A 55 -2.04 6.95 -1.15
N ARG A 56 -2.84 6.39 -0.23
CA ARG A 56 -4.23 6.79 0.01
C ARG A 56 -4.34 8.26 0.37
N ALA A 57 -3.53 8.72 1.32
CA ALA A 57 -3.51 10.11 1.73
C ALA A 57 -3.18 11.04 0.56
N SER A 58 -2.18 10.69 -0.26
CA SER A 58 -1.80 11.47 -1.43
C SER A 58 -2.91 11.50 -2.50
N PHE A 59 -3.55 10.36 -2.77
CA PHE A 59 -4.59 10.21 -3.78
C PHE A 59 -5.85 11.01 -3.43
N TYR A 60 -6.35 10.87 -2.20
CA TYR A 60 -7.52 11.62 -1.73
C TYR A 60 -7.20 13.10 -1.51
N GLY A 61 -5.98 13.43 -1.06
CA GLY A 61 -5.51 14.81 -0.95
C GLY A 61 -5.58 15.54 -2.29
N CYS A 62 -5.11 14.93 -3.38
CA CYS A 62 -5.21 15.53 -4.71
C CYS A 62 -6.66 15.54 -5.23
N LYS A 63 -7.40 14.44 -5.05
CA LYS A 63 -8.77 14.29 -5.59
C LYS A 63 -9.76 15.30 -5.01
N THR A 64 -9.64 15.64 -3.72
CA THR A 64 -10.56 16.58 -3.05
C THR A 64 -10.47 18.01 -3.59
N VAL A 65 -9.27 18.48 -3.94
CA VAL A 65 -9.04 19.84 -4.43
C VAL A 65 -9.08 19.96 -5.96
N LEU A 66 -9.02 18.82 -6.67
CA LEU A 66 -8.89 18.72 -8.12
C LEU A 66 -9.91 19.55 -8.90
N ASN A 67 -11.20 19.40 -8.57
CA ASN A 67 -12.28 20.04 -9.30
C ASN A 67 -12.19 21.58 -9.18
N ASN A 68 -12.02 22.07 -7.94
CA ASN A 68 -11.87 23.49 -7.64
C ASN A 68 -10.63 24.09 -8.33
N PHE A 69 -9.49 23.39 -8.26
CA PHE A 69 -8.23 23.83 -8.89
C PHE A 69 -8.37 24.06 -10.39
N LEU A 70 -9.13 23.19 -11.08
CA LEU A 70 -9.39 23.28 -12.51
C LEU A 70 -10.46 24.32 -12.86
N GLN A 71 -11.56 24.36 -12.09
CA GLN A 71 -12.73 25.15 -12.39
C GLN A 71 -12.50 26.65 -12.19
N PHE A 72 -12.06 27.04 -11.00
CA PHE A 72 -12.01 28.44 -10.59
C PHE A 72 -10.65 29.08 -10.91
N SER A 73 -10.64 30.40 -11.00
CA SER A 73 -9.43 31.19 -11.14
C SER A 73 -8.65 31.30 -9.83
N LEU A 74 -7.41 31.80 -9.92
CA LEU A 74 -6.64 32.17 -8.74
C LEU A 74 -7.45 33.18 -7.89
N PRO A 75 -7.61 32.97 -6.57
CA PRO A 75 -8.31 33.93 -5.70
C PRO A 75 -7.54 35.24 -5.55
N ASN A 76 -8.24 36.37 -5.67
CA ASN A 76 -7.67 37.69 -5.39
C ASN A 76 -7.31 37.81 -3.91
N GLY A 77 -6.13 38.33 -3.59
CA GLY A 77 -5.64 38.45 -2.20
C GLY A 77 -5.27 37.12 -1.52
N GLY A 78 -5.36 36.00 -2.23
CA GLY A 78 -4.95 34.69 -1.73
C GLY A 78 -3.43 34.50 -1.65
N ASN A 79 -2.99 33.30 -1.25
CA ASN A 79 -1.56 32.97 -1.13
C ASN A 79 -0.80 32.85 -2.47
N GLY A 80 -1.49 33.05 -3.60
CA GLY A 80 -0.92 32.91 -4.94
C GLY A 80 -0.79 31.47 -5.46
N ALA A 81 -1.12 30.46 -4.64
CA ALA A 81 -1.13 29.03 -5.00
C ALA A 81 -2.55 28.44 -5.04
N GLY A 82 -3.58 29.31 -4.99
CA GLY A 82 -4.98 28.92 -5.11
C GLY A 82 -5.77 28.82 -3.81
N ALA A 83 -5.15 29.14 -2.66
CA ALA A 83 -5.87 29.29 -1.40
C ALA A 83 -6.59 30.64 -1.33
N VAL A 84 -7.77 30.65 -0.71
CA VAL A 84 -8.56 31.85 -0.47
C VAL A 84 -7.85 32.79 0.52
N ALA A 85 -8.16 34.08 0.43
CA ALA A 85 -7.64 35.08 1.34
C ALA A 85 -8.23 34.87 2.75
N LYS A 86 -7.44 35.14 3.81
CA LYS A 86 -7.85 34.89 5.21
C LYS A 86 -9.04 35.76 5.64
N ASP A 87 -9.19 36.93 5.02
CA ASP A 87 -10.27 37.91 5.20
C ASP A 87 -11.54 37.56 4.40
N ASN A 88 -11.45 36.64 3.44
CA ASN A 88 -12.61 36.14 2.69
C ASN A 88 -12.73 34.61 2.77
N PRO A 89 -13.15 34.06 3.93
CA PRO A 89 -13.29 32.62 4.15
C PRO A 89 -14.36 31.97 3.26
N ASN A 90 -15.29 32.75 2.71
CA ASN A 90 -16.35 32.27 1.80
C ASN A 90 -15.92 32.28 0.32
N GLY A 91 -14.66 32.61 0.02
CA GLY A 91 -14.12 32.56 -1.34
C GLY A 91 -14.04 31.14 -1.90
N HIS A 92 -13.87 31.02 -3.21
CA HIS A 92 -13.64 29.74 -3.87
C HIS A 92 -12.15 29.54 -4.13
N ALA A 93 -11.59 28.42 -3.65
CA ALA A 93 -10.24 28.01 -4.00
C ALA A 93 -10.16 27.61 -5.48
N GLY A 94 -9.03 27.86 -6.15
CA GLY A 94 -8.90 27.65 -7.59
C GLY A 94 -7.56 28.08 -8.17
N ALA A 95 -7.32 27.76 -9.45
CA ALA A 95 -6.10 28.20 -10.11
C ALA A 95 -6.23 28.36 -11.63
N LEU A 96 -6.75 27.35 -12.33
CA LEU A 96 -6.57 27.24 -13.79
C LEU A 96 -7.68 27.88 -14.62
N ASN A 97 -8.79 28.28 -14.01
CA ASN A 97 -9.89 28.99 -14.65
C ASN A 97 -10.37 28.33 -15.96
N ARG A 98 -10.62 27.01 -15.95
CA ARG A 98 -11.09 26.27 -17.14
C ARG A 98 -12.60 26.01 -17.13
N GLY A 99 -13.28 26.40 -16.06
CA GLY A 99 -14.72 26.27 -15.94
C GLY A 99 -15.19 24.84 -15.63
N LEU A 100 -16.48 24.73 -15.31
CA LEU A 100 -17.09 23.51 -14.77
C LEU A 100 -17.03 22.34 -15.76
N ARG A 101 -17.29 22.58 -17.06
CA ARG A 101 -17.32 21.51 -18.08
C ARG A 101 -15.98 20.79 -18.17
N PHE A 102 -14.89 21.55 -18.21
CA PHE A 102 -13.54 20.98 -18.26
C PHE A 102 -13.19 20.26 -16.95
N ALA A 103 -13.44 20.89 -15.80
CA ALA A 103 -13.16 20.30 -14.50
C ALA A 103 -13.88 18.96 -14.29
N SER A 104 -15.18 18.89 -14.60
CA SER A 104 -15.97 17.66 -14.50
C SER A 104 -15.49 16.58 -15.46
N ALA A 105 -15.16 16.94 -16.70
CA ALA A 105 -14.60 15.98 -17.67
C ALA A 105 -13.27 15.40 -17.19
N MET A 106 -12.40 16.22 -16.61
CA MET A 106 -11.12 15.78 -16.07
C MET A 106 -11.29 14.87 -14.84
N VAL A 107 -12.23 15.17 -13.95
CA VAL A 107 -12.54 14.27 -12.81
C VAL A 107 -13.06 12.92 -13.30
N LEU A 108 -13.95 12.91 -14.29
CA LEU A 108 -14.47 11.68 -14.87
C LEU A 108 -13.36 10.89 -15.56
N LEU A 109 -12.49 11.57 -16.32
CA LEU A 109 -11.32 10.97 -16.95
C LEU A 109 -10.38 10.37 -15.91
N PHE A 110 -10.13 11.05 -14.79
CA PHE A 110 -9.27 10.52 -13.73
C PHE A 110 -9.84 9.24 -13.14
N ASN A 111 -11.14 9.22 -12.85
CA ASN A 111 -11.81 8.02 -12.36
C ASN A 111 -11.74 6.88 -13.39
N PHE A 112 -11.99 7.17 -14.67
CA PHE A 112 -11.85 6.19 -15.75
C PHE A 112 -10.44 5.59 -15.80
N LEU A 113 -9.40 6.43 -15.80
CA LEU A 113 -8.00 5.97 -15.78
C LEU A 113 -7.68 5.17 -14.51
N ALA A 114 -8.23 5.56 -13.36
CA ALA A 114 -8.05 4.87 -12.10
C ALA A 114 -8.68 3.47 -12.07
N TYR A 115 -9.59 3.14 -12.98
CA TYR A 115 -10.12 1.78 -13.16
C TYR A 115 -9.43 1.01 -14.28
N VAL A 116 -9.04 1.69 -15.36
CA VAL A 116 -8.46 1.04 -16.54
C VAL A 116 -6.98 0.73 -16.37
N ILE A 117 -6.18 1.67 -15.88
CA ILE A 117 -4.73 1.48 -15.74
C ILE A 117 -4.37 0.34 -14.78
N PRO A 118 -5.05 0.13 -13.63
CA PRO A 118 -4.74 -1.01 -12.76
C PRO A 118 -4.81 -2.37 -13.43
N ILE A 119 -5.71 -2.55 -14.40
CA ILE A 119 -5.82 -3.81 -15.14
C ILE A 119 -4.50 -4.07 -15.89
N PHE A 120 -3.96 -3.04 -16.55
CA PHE A 120 -2.67 -3.14 -17.23
C PHE A 120 -1.49 -3.26 -16.25
N GLY A 121 -1.55 -2.56 -15.11
CA GLY A 121 -0.54 -2.61 -14.07
C GLY A 121 -0.40 -4.00 -13.43
N ALA A 122 -1.52 -4.69 -13.22
CA ALA A 122 -1.57 -6.08 -12.76
C ALA A 122 -1.01 -7.04 -13.81
N TRP A 123 -1.49 -6.93 -15.04
CA TRP A 123 -1.02 -7.79 -16.13
C TRP A 123 0.50 -7.66 -16.36
N LEU A 124 1.03 -6.44 -16.32
CA LEU A 124 2.46 -6.18 -16.52
C LEU A 124 3.32 -6.81 -15.43
N SER A 125 2.88 -6.71 -14.17
CA SER A 125 3.63 -7.26 -13.03
C SER A 125 3.57 -8.78 -12.98
N ASP A 126 2.43 -9.38 -13.33
CA ASP A 126 2.27 -10.84 -13.36
C ASP A 126 3.08 -11.48 -14.49
N THR A 127 3.27 -10.79 -15.63
CA THR A 127 3.94 -11.37 -16.80
C THR A 127 5.43 -11.05 -16.93
N LYS A 128 5.89 -9.88 -16.47
CA LYS A 128 7.25 -9.40 -16.79
C LYS A 128 8.04 -8.86 -15.61
N THR A 129 7.49 -7.92 -14.85
CA THR A 129 8.29 -7.13 -13.90
C THR A 129 8.36 -7.74 -12.50
N GLY A 130 7.35 -8.50 -12.09
CA GLY A 130 7.15 -8.93 -10.71
C GLY A 130 6.55 -7.83 -9.84
N ARG A 131 5.84 -8.24 -8.79
CA ARG A 131 5.00 -7.36 -7.94
C ARG A 131 5.80 -6.31 -7.17
N SER A 132 6.91 -6.71 -6.55
CA SER A 132 7.77 -5.81 -5.76
C SER A 132 8.37 -4.68 -6.60
N ARG A 133 8.87 -5.00 -7.81
CA ARG A 133 9.43 -3.98 -8.73
C ARG A 133 8.33 -3.09 -9.30
N ALA A 134 7.16 -3.65 -9.64
CA ALA A 134 6.03 -2.87 -10.10
C ALA A 134 5.60 -1.82 -9.06
N ILE A 135 5.50 -2.19 -7.78
CA ILE A 135 5.24 -1.26 -6.68
C ILE A 135 6.27 -0.13 -6.65
N MET A 136 7.56 -0.46 -6.74
CA MET A 136 8.63 0.55 -6.72
C MET A 136 8.51 1.53 -7.91
N TYR A 137 8.24 1.03 -9.12
CA TYR A 137 8.02 1.89 -10.28
C TYR A 137 6.78 2.77 -10.10
N GLY A 138 5.68 2.22 -9.57
CA GLY A 138 4.47 2.98 -9.28
C GLY A 138 4.73 4.13 -8.30
N VAL A 139 5.45 3.87 -7.21
CA VAL A 139 5.84 4.89 -6.21
C VAL A 139 6.74 5.95 -6.82
N ILE A 140 7.75 5.58 -7.62
CA ILE A 140 8.65 6.56 -8.26
C ILE A 140 7.88 7.45 -9.23
N ILE A 141 7.07 6.86 -10.11
CA ILE A 141 6.26 7.60 -11.10
C ILE A 141 5.27 8.52 -10.36
N GLY A 142 4.60 8.01 -9.32
CA GLY A 142 3.70 8.80 -8.49
C GLY A 142 4.40 9.94 -7.77
N GLY A 143 5.61 9.72 -7.24
CA GLY A 143 6.44 10.75 -6.61
C GLY A 143 6.81 11.86 -7.60
N VAL A 144 7.29 11.50 -8.79
CA VAL A 144 7.58 12.45 -9.87
C VAL A 144 6.33 13.24 -10.27
N ALA A 145 5.18 12.58 -10.37
CA ALA A 145 3.92 13.26 -10.65
C ALA A 145 3.61 14.34 -9.60
N HIS A 146 3.74 14.04 -8.31
CA HIS A 146 3.53 15.02 -7.24
C HIS A 146 4.52 16.19 -7.31
N VAL A 147 5.80 15.93 -7.60
CA VAL A 147 6.81 16.98 -7.77
C VAL A 147 6.43 17.93 -8.91
N ILE A 148 6.04 17.39 -10.07
CA ILE A 148 5.59 18.19 -11.21
C ILE A 148 4.31 18.96 -10.86
N MET A 149 3.38 18.34 -10.13
CA MET A 149 2.13 18.96 -9.72
C MET A 149 2.36 20.16 -8.79
N VAL A 150 3.21 20.00 -7.76
CA VAL A 150 3.58 21.07 -6.82
C VAL A 150 4.33 22.18 -7.55
N GLY A 151 5.26 21.83 -8.45
CA GLY A 151 5.95 22.81 -9.29
C GLY A 151 5.00 23.59 -10.20
N GLY A 152 4.03 22.91 -10.82
CA GLY A 152 2.99 23.53 -11.65
C GLY A 152 2.02 24.43 -10.87
N ALA A 153 1.78 24.11 -9.60
CA ALA A 153 0.97 24.91 -8.67
C ALA A 153 1.75 26.04 -7.98
N ALA A 154 3.06 26.17 -8.24
CA ALA A 154 3.86 27.24 -7.66
C ALA A 154 3.35 28.62 -8.10
N PRO A 155 3.30 29.64 -7.21
CA PRO A 155 2.72 30.94 -7.53
C PRO A 155 3.31 31.62 -8.76
N ALA A 156 4.61 31.46 -8.99
CA ALA A 156 5.28 32.03 -10.18
C ALA A 156 4.76 31.42 -11.49
N VAL A 157 4.53 30.10 -11.51
CA VAL A 157 4.05 29.36 -12.69
C VAL A 157 2.59 29.67 -12.97
N LEU A 158 1.76 29.70 -11.92
CA LEU A 158 0.34 30.01 -12.03
C LEU A 158 0.10 31.45 -12.49
N LYS A 159 0.80 32.43 -11.91
CA LYS A 159 0.69 33.85 -12.31
C LYS A 159 1.18 34.10 -13.74
N ALA A 160 2.14 33.30 -14.22
CA ALA A 160 2.59 33.32 -15.61
C ALA A 160 1.61 32.63 -16.59
N GLY A 161 0.52 32.03 -16.12
CA GLY A 161 -0.47 31.33 -16.94
C GLY A 161 -0.03 29.94 -17.43
N ASN A 162 1.12 29.45 -16.97
CA ASN A 162 1.74 28.20 -17.44
C ASN A 162 1.40 26.98 -16.57
N GLY A 163 0.42 27.08 -15.67
CA GLY A 163 0.06 26.01 -14.72
C GLY A 163 -0.65 24.80 -15.34
N LEU A 164 -1.33 24.95 -16.48
CA LEU A 164 -2.15 23.87 -17.06
C LEU A 164 -1.29 22.72 -17.57
N ALA A 165 -0.23 23.01 -18.33
CA ALA A 165 0.62 21.98 -18.93
C ALA A 165 1.28 21.05 -17.90
N PRO A 166 1.98 21.55 -16.85
CA PRO A 166 2.56 20.69 -15.82
C PRO A 166 1.48 19.93 -15.05
N PHE A 167 0.30 20.53 -14.82
CA PHE A 167 -0.83 19.84 -14.22
C PHE A 167 -1.30 18.64 -15.08
N MET A 168 -1.42 18.81 -16.40
CA MET A 168 -1.85 17.71 -17.27
C MET A 168 -0.83 16.57 -17.30
N ILE A 169 0.47 16.90 -17.33
CA ILE A 169 1.55 15.89 -17.27
C ILE A 169 1.50 15.13 -15.95
N SER A 170 1.41 15.84 -14.82
CA SER A 170 1.33 15.20 -13.51
C SER A 170 0.05 14.40 -13.32
N PHE A 171 -1.08 14.86 -13.86
CA PHE A 171 -2.36 14.16 -13.82
C PHE A 171 -2.27 12.75 -14.44
N PHE A 172 -1.72 12.64 -15.65
CA PHE A 172 -1.57 11.34 -16.31
C PHE A 172 -0.51 10.47 -15.64
N LEU A 173 0.63 11.05 -15.24
CA LEU A 173 1.65 10.31 -14.51
C LEU A 173 1.13 9.77 -13.17
N LEU A 174 0.33 10.56 -12.45
CA LEU A 174 -0.25 10.13 -11.18
C LEU A 174 -1.22 8.96 -11.39
N ALA A 175 -2.06 9.03 -12.42
CA ALA A 175 -2.96 7.92 -12.78
C ALA A 175 -2.18 6.64 -13.14
N ILE A 176 -1.07 6.78 -13.88
CA ILE A 176 -0.17 5.67 -14.23
C ILE A 176 0.51 5.08 -12.98
N GLY A 177 1.12 5.92 -12.15
CA GLY A 177 1.83 5.50 -10.94
C GLY A 177 0.91 4.77 -9.97
N ALA A 178 -0.26 5.36 -9.68
CA ALA A 178 -1.27 4.72 -8.82
C ALA A 178 -1.82 3.43 -9.44
N GLY A 179 -2.02 3.39 -10.75
CA GLY A 179 -2.50 2.21 -11.45
C GLY A 179 -1.51 1.05 -11.46
N ILE A 180 -0.20 1.31 -11.53
CA ILE A 180 0.82 0.24 -11.40
C ILE A 180 0.92 -0.23 -9.94
N PHE A 181 0.86 0.71 -8.98
CA PHE A 181 1.01 0.41 -7.55
C PHE A 181 -0.14 -0.42 -6.98
N LYS A 182 -1.38 0.05 -7.14
CA LYS A 182 -2.58 -0.49 -6.48
C LYS A 182 -2.81 -2.00 -6.62
N PRO A 183 -2.82 -2.59 -7.83
CA PRO A 183 -3.16 -4.00 -7.97
C PRO A 183 -2.09 -4.93 -7.40
N ASN A 184 -0.89 -4.43 -7.15
CA ASN A 184 0.26 -5.23 -6.76
C ASN A 184 0.50 -5.29 -5.26
N LEU A 185 0.03 -4.29 -4.51
CA LEU A 185 0.32 -4.18 -3.09
C LEU A 185 -0.31 -5.31 -2.27
N VAL A 186 -1.63 -5.52 -2.38
CA VAL A 186 -2.34 -6.52 -1.57
C VAL A 186 -1.82 -7.94 -1.82
N PRO A 187 -1.61 -8.39 -3.08
CA PRO A 187 -1.02 -9.70 -3.31
C PRO A 187 0.40 -9.84 -2.76
N LEU A 188 1.20 -8.77 -2.76
CA LEU A 188 2.53 -8.80 -2.15
C LEU A 188 2.44 -8.89 -0.62
N LEU A 189 1.51 -8.15 -0.01
CA LEU A 189 1.25 -8.15 1.43
C LEU A 189 0.82 -9.53 1.90
N ILE A 190 -0.16 -10.14 1.22
CA ILE A 190 -0.62 -11.50 1.51
C ILE A 190 0.55 -12.50 1.36
N GLY A 191 1.39 -12.31 0.32
CA GLY A 191 2.58 -13.14 0.13
C GLY A 191 3.65 -13.00 1.22
N GLN A 192 3.56 -12.03 2.13
CA GLN A 192 4.45 -11.95 3.31
C GLN A 192 4.00 -12.86 4.46
N TYR A 193 2.76 -13.34 4.44
CA TYR A 193 2.24 -14.30 5.41
C TYR A 193 2.58 -15.72 4.93
N THR A 194 3.66 -16.28 5.48
CA THR A 194 4.18 -17.60 5.04
C THR A 194 3.40 -18.76 5.66
N ASP A 195 2.82 -18.53 6.84
CA ASP A 195 2.07 -19.53 7.59
C ASP A 195 0.56 -19.30 7.34
N GLN A 196 -0.08 -20.20 6.60
CA GLN A 196 -1.49 -20.11 6.17
C GLN A 196 -2.40 -21.11 6.91
N GLY A 197 -1.98 -21.54 8.11
CA GLY A 197 -2.73 -22.47 8.94
C GLY A 197 -2.02 -22.76 10.25
N GLU A 198 -2.76 -23.32 11.21
CA GLU A 198 -2.25 -23.69 12.52
C GLU A 198 -1.11 -24.71 12.41
N PHE A 199 -0.05 -24.50 13.19
CA PHE A 199 1.06 -25.45 13.26
C PHE A 199 1.63 -25.56 14.67
N VAL A 200 2.07 -26.74 15.05
CA VAL A 200 2.69 -26.95 16.37
C VAL A 200 4.16 -26.55 16.31
N LYS A 201 4.58 -25.64 17.18
CA LYS A 201 5.97 -25.19 17.31
C LYS A 201 6.49 -25.44 18.72
N THR A 202 7.74 -25.88 18.83
CA THR A 202 8.43 -25.99 20.13
C THR A 202 9.16 -24.68 20.44
N LEU A 203 8.85 -24.05 21.58
CA LEU A 203 9.53 -22.84 22.06
C LEU A 203 10.93 -23.17 22.58
N LYS A 204 11.79 -22.14 22.71
CA LYS A 204 13.13 -22.27 23.32
C LYS A 204 13.09 -22.77 24.77
N SER A 205 11.95 -22.64 25.44
CA SER A 205 11.67 -23.18 26.77
C SER A 205 11.40 -24.70 26.79
N GLY A 206 11.21 -25.32 25.63
CA GLY A 206 10.75 -26.71 25.48
C GLY A 206 9.23 -26.89 25.48
N GLU A 207 8.45 -25.82 25.65
CA GLU A 207 6.98 -25.85 25.57
C GLU A 207 6.52 -26.03 24.12
N ARG A 208 5.64 -27.00 23.87
CA ARG A 208 4.95 -27.13 22.58
C ARG A 208 3.73 -26.21 22.59
N VAL A 209 3.59 -25.37 21.58
CA VAL A 209 2.48 -24.43 21.42
C VAL A 209 1.90 -24.56 20.03
N ILE A 210 0.61 -24.29 19.89
CA ILE A 210 -0.03 -24.15 18.59
C ILE A 210 0.17 -22.69 18.17
N VAL A 211 0.80 -22.46 17.03
CA VAL A 211 0.82 -21.15 16.41
C VAL A 211 -0.39 -21.09 15.50
N ASP A 212 -1.34 -20.24 15.84
CA ASP A 212 -2.47 -19.93 14.98
C ASP A 212 -2.25 -18.53 14.36
N PRO A 213 -2.02 -18.44 13.03
CA PRO A 213 -1.92 -17.16 12.33
C PRO A 213 -3.21 -16.35 12.32
N ASP A 214 -4.37 -17.00 12.49
CA ASP A 214 -5.71 -16.39 12.47
C ASP A 214 -6.23 -16.10 13.88
N ASP A 215 -5.56 -16.59 14.93
CA ASP A 215 -5.83 -16.25 16.32
C ASP A 215 -5.39 -14.80 16.59
N TYR A 216 -6.38 -13.92 16.66
CA TYR A 216 -6.18 -12.57 17.17
C TYR A 216 -6.11 -12.67 18.69
N PRO A 217 -5.25 -11.89 19.37
CA PRO A 217 -5.42 -11.68 20.80
C PRO A 217 -6.72 -10.89 20.98
N GLU A 218 -7.85 -11.59 20.95
CA GLU A 218 -8.99 -11.16 21.74
C GLU A 218 -8.47 -11.23 23.17
N ASP A 219 -8.26 -10.06 23.77
CA ASP A 219 -8.52 -9.95 25.19
C ASP A 219 -9.85 -10.69 25.38
N HIS A 220 -9.83 -11.83 26.07
CA HIS A 220 -11.04 -12.56 26.45
C HIS A 220 -11.87 -11.61 27.34
N VAL A 221 -12.56 -10.67 26.70
CA VAL A 221 -13.65 -9.92 27.27
C VAL A 221 -14.74 -10.96 27.31
N ASP A 222 -14.88 -11.60 28.47
CA ASP A 222 -16.06 -12.37 28.86
C ASP A 222 -17.30 -11.53 28.53
N LEU A 223 -17.81 -11.65 27.32
CA LEU A 223 -19.12 -11.13 26.97
C LEU A 223 -20.08 -12.03 27.72
N PRO A 224 -20.82 -11.49 28.71
CA PRO A 224 -21.74 -12.32 29.47
C PRO A 224 -22.73 -12.93 28.50
N HIS A 225 -22.82 -14.27 28.53
CA HIS A 225 -23.88 -14.98 27.85
C HIS A 225 -25.22 -14.42 28.33
N VAL A 226 -25.89 -13.67 27.44
CA VAL A 226 -27.26 -13.21 27.69
C VAL A 226 -28.15 -14.46 27.67
N PRO A 227 -29.00 -14.66 28.68
CA PRO A 227 -29.80 -15.87 28.86
C PRO A 227 -30.81 -16.13 27.74
#